data_AF-A0A8J2XHU2-F1
#
_entry.id   AF-A0A8J2XHU2-F1
#
_cell.length_a   1.000
_cell.length_b   1.000
_cell.length_c   1.000
_cell.angle_alpha   90.00
_cell.angle_beta   90.00
_cell.angle_gamma   90.00
#
_symmetry.space_group_name_H-M   'P 1'
#
loop_
_entity.id
_entity.type
_entity.pdbx_description
1 polymer ?
#
loop_
_entity_poly.entity_id
_entity_poly.type
_entity_poly.pdbx_seq_one_letter_code
_entity_poly.pdbx_strand_id
1 'polypeptide(L)'
;MAHPIRRFGWGFSYSLLVLLSACNSTTTSSGPAEINSRYNEEQPAISGNGRWLAMVSNRRGMSEIMLYDLQGRRFEGLLGFYTGDAIAESPSLSLTGRYLVYLVTLDGRPAIALYDRITKRSDLLFSGYRRWIQQPQISPDGRYVVFQSARKGQWDIEVLDRGPNIELDIPDGTPIPNP
;
A
#
# COMPACT_ATOMS: atom_id res chain seq x y z
N MET A 1 19.63 81.74 27.36
CA MET A 1 19.95 80.39 27.89
C MET A 1 18.65 79.76 28.35
N ALA A 2 18.36 78.56 27.86
CA ALA A 2 17.02 77.97 27.80
C ALA A 2 16.58 77.26 29.09
N HIS A 3 15.29 77.35 29.43
CA HIS A 3 14.59 76.44 30.34
C HIS A 3 13.48 75.67 29.59
N PRO A 4 13.12 74.46 30.04
CA PRO A 4 12.54 73.42 29.19
C PRO A 4 11.01 73.35 29.28
N ILE A 5 10.35 72.96 28.19
CA ILE A 5 8.93 72.58 28.23
C ILE A 5 8.77 71.19 27.58
N ARG A 6 8.44 70.22 28.43
CA ARG A 6 7.94 68.89 28.08
C ARG A 6 6.63 68.98 27.31
N ARG A 7 6.50 68.25 26.20
CA ARG A 7 5.21 67.77 25.65
C ARG A 7 5.45 66.37 25.07
N PHE A 8 5.11 65.32 25.82
CA PHE A 8 3.81 64.63 25.89
C PHE A 8 3.54 63.81 24.62
N GLY A 9 3.87 62.52 24.71
CA GLY A 9 3.74 61.55 23.63
C GLY A 9 2.30 61.18 23.34
N TRP A 10 2.02 60.92 22.07
CA TRP A 10 0.81 60.25 21.60
C TRP A 10 1.25 59.07 20.75
N GLY A 11 1.42 57.92 21.41
CA GLY A 11 1.47 56.63 20.73
C GLY A 11 0.04 56.24 20.39
N PHE A 12 -0.33 56.30 19.12
CA PHE A 12 -1.54 55.65 18.63
C PHE A 12 -1.17 54.21 18.23
N SER A 13 -1.18 53.32 19.21
CA SER A 13 -1.19 51.88 19.00
C SER A 13 -2.59 51.49 18.50
N TYR A 14 -2.73 51.31 17.18
CA TYR A 14 -3.88 50.61 16.62
C TYR A 14 -3.69 49.11 16.85
N SER A 15 -4.25 48.61 17.97
CA SER A 15 -4.41 47.18 18.19
C SER A 15 -5.50 46.67 17.25
N LEU A 16 -5.09 45.97 16.19
CA LEU A 16 -5.98 45.20 15.33
C LEU A 16 -6.37 43.91 16.07
N LEU A 17 -7.55 43.90 16.69
CA LEU A 17 -8.15 42.70 17.27
C LEU A 17 -8.69 41.82 16.13
N VAL A 18 -7.87 40.87 15.70
CA VAL A 18 -8.30 39.81 14.76
C VAL A 18 -9.08 38.77 15.57
N LEU A 19 -10.40 38.77 15.44
CA LEU A 19 -11.24 37.66 15.88
C LEU A 19 -11.10 36.52 14.87
N LEU A 20 -10.23 35.57 15.16
CA LEU A 20 -10.22 34.28 14.46
C LEU A 20 -11.46 33.50 14.91
N SER A 21 -12.51 33.54 14.10
CA SER A 21 -13.60 32.57 14.20
C SER A 21 -13.01 31.18 13.95
N ALA A 22 -12.87 30.39 15.03
CA ALA A 22 -12.60 28.98 14.91
C ALA A 22 -13.83 28.31 14.26
N CYS A 23 -13.74 28.04 12.97
CA CYS A 23 -14.64 27.08 12.35
C CYS A 23 -14.30 25.70 12.95
N ASN A 24 -15.06 25.27 13.94
CA ASN A 24 -15.12 23.86 14.30
C ASN A 24 -15.73 23.14 13.10
N SER A 25 -14.88 22.61 12.21
CA SER A 25 -15.27 21.59 11.26
C SER A 25 -15.69 20.39 12.09
N THR A 26 -17.00 20.30 12.31
CA THR A 26 -17.65 19.06 12.68
C THR A 26 -17.17 18.02 11.68
N THR A 27 -16.34 17.09 12.14
CA THR A 27 -15.97 15.89 11.40
C THR A 27 -17.23 15.07 11.23
N THR A 28 -18.03 15.43 10.24
CA THR A 28 -19.03 14.52 9.69
C THR A 28 -18.23 13.31 9.24
N SER A 29 -18.42 12.18 9.92
CA SER A 29 -17.96 10.89 9.44
C SER A 29 -18.60 10.70 8.07
N SER A 30 -17.90 11.10 7.01
CA SER A 30 -18.31 10.82 5.64
C SER A 30 -18.48 9.30 5.57
N GLY A 31 -19.60 8.85 5.03
CA GLY A 31 -19.80 7.43 4.76
C GLY A 31 -18.68 6.86 3.87
N PRO A 32 -18.73 5.56 3.58
CA PRO A 32 -17.74 4.91 2.71
C PRO A 32 -17.50 5.74 1.43
N ALA A 33 -16.23 6.05 1.16
CA ALA A 33 -15.84 6.72 -0.07
C ALA A 33 -15.49 5.69 -1.14
N GLU A 34 -16.07 5.83 -2.34
CA GLU A 34 -15.80 4.95 -3.46
C GLU A 34 -14.57 5.42 -4.24
N ILE A 35 -13.67 4.48 -4.56
CA ILE A 35 -12.55 4.66 -5.50
C ILE A 35 -12.73 3.82 -6.78
N ASN A 36 -13.93 3.23 -6.92
CA ASN A 36 -14.25 2.26 -7.94
C ASN A 36 -14.41 2.92 -9.31
N SER A 37 -14.24 2.11 -10.36
CA SER A 37 -14.66 2.49 -11.70
C SER A 37 -16.04 1.88 -12.01
N ARG A 38 -16.51 2.01 -13.26
CA ARG A 38 -17.72 1.29 -13.72
C ARG A 38 -17.50 -0.23 -13.92
N TYR A 39 -16.27 -0.67 -13.74
CA TYR A 39 -15.82 -2.04 -13.95
C TYR A 39 -15.73 -2.78 -12.61
N ASN A 40 -15.45 -4.08 -12.66
CA ASN A 40 -15.29 -4.85 -11.43
C ASN A 40 -13.97 -4.47 -10.75
N GLU A 41 -14.07 -4.18 -9.46
CA GLU A 41 -12.97 -3.93 -8.56
C GLU A 41 -13.15 -4.89 -7.37
N GLU A 42 -12.29 -5.90 -7.29
CA GLU A 42 -12.48 -7.05 -6.42
C GLU A 42 -11.19 -7.36 -5.64
N GLN A 43 -11.30 -8.23 -4.63
CA GLN A 43 -10.15 -8.76 -3.87
C GLN A 43 -9.22 -7.66 -3.31
N PRO A 44 -9.73 -6.72 -2.50
CA PRO A 44 -8.92 -5.64 -1.94
C PRO A 44 -7.91 -6.17 -0.90
N ALA A 45 -6.71 -5.60 -0.89
CA ALA A 45 -5.69 -5.86 0.11
C ALA A 45 -5.00 -4.56 0.52
N ILE A 46 -4.96 -4.26 1.82
CA ILE A 46 -4.33 -3.05 2.37
C ILE A 46 -2.96 -3.38 2.97
N SER A 47 -1.98 -2.50 2.79
CA SER A 47 -0.68 -2.62 3.48
C SER A 47 -0.83 -2.43 4.99
N GLY A 48 0.08 -3.00 5.78
CA GLY A 48 0.00 -2.92 7.24
C GLY A 48 0.04 -1.50 7.81
N ASN A 49 0.69 -0.56 7.10
CA ASN A 49 0.70 0.87 7.44
C ASN A 49 -0.49 1.66 6.91
N GLY A 50 -1.43 1.02 6.21
CA GLY A 50 -2.65 1.64 5.69
C GLY A 50 -2.48 2.57 4.50
N ARG A 51 -1.27 2.73 3.95
CA ARG A 51 -1.04 3.67 2.83
C ARG A 51 -1.42 3.10 1.48
N TRP A 52 -1.21 1.80 1.27
CA TRP A 52 -1.35 1.18 -0.04
C TRP A 52 -2.54 0.25 -0.08
N LEU A 53 -3.28 0.31 -1.18
CA LEU A 53 -4.36 -0.62 -1.51
C LEU A 53 -4.04 -1.31 -2.83
N ALA A 54 -3.96 -2.63 -2.81
CA ALA A 54 -4.01 -3.46 -4.01
C ALA A 54 -5.45 -3.93 -4.25
N MET A 55 -5.86 -4.02 -5.51
CA MET A 55 -7.17 -4.53 -5.92
C MET A 55 -7.04 -5.23 -7.27
N VAL A 56 -7.92 -6.18 -7.56
CA VAL A 56 -8.06 -6.74 -8.91
C VAL A 56 -9.09 -5.92 -9.67
N SER A 57 -8.71 -5.42 -10.84
CA SER A 57 -9.56 -4.65 -11.73
C SER A 57 -9.65 -5.29 -13.10
N ASN A 58 -10.83 -5.29 -13.73
CA ASN A 58 -10.97 -5.67 -15.15
C ASN A 58 -11.17 -4.45 -16.08
N ARG A 59 -10.87 -3.24 -15.59
CA ARG A 59 -11.11 -1.98 -16.34
C ARG A 59 -10.34 -1.83 -17.65
N ARG A 60 -9.29 -2.63 -17.87
CA ARG A 60 -8.50 -2.67 -19.11
C ARG A 60 -8.82 -3.84 -20.03
N GLY A 61 -9.93 -4.54 -19.79
CA GLY A 61 -10.38 -5.67 -20.62
C GLY A 61 -9.80 -7.03 -20.19
N MET A 62 -8.91 -7.05 -19.20
CA MET A 62 -8.36 -8.24 -18.55
C MET A 62 -8.21 -7.97 -17.06
N SER A 63 -8.30 -9.02 -16.22
CA SER A 63 -8.09 -8.89 -14.78
C SER A 63 -6.62 -8.62 -14.48
N GLU A 64 -6.35 -7.44 -13.90
CA GLU A 64 -5.03 -7.00 -13.49
C GLU A 64 -5.05 -6.53 -12.04
N ILE A 65 -3.91 -6.63 -11.35
CA ILE A 65 -3.75 -6.00 -10.04
C ILE A 65 -3.40 -4.54 -10.23
N MET A 66 -4.15 -3.66 -9.59
CA MET A 66 -3.89 -2.23 -9.52
C MET A 66 -3.47 -1.83 -8.11
N LEU A 67 -2.56 -0.85 -8.01
CA LEU A 67 -2.10 -0.30 -6.74
C LEU A 67 -2.55 1.17 -6.60
N TYR A 68 -3.09 1.51 -5.43
CA TYR A 68 -3.58 2.84 -5.11
C TYR A 68 -2.89 3.37 -3.84
N ASP A 69 -2.35 4.58 -3.93
CA ASP A 69 -1.86 5.34 -2.77
C ASP A 69 -3.05 6.01 -2.10
N LEU A 70 -3.48 5.51 -0.94
CA LEU A 70 -4.60 6.06 -0.17
C LEU A 70 -4.27 7.46 0.38
N GLN A 71 -3.00 7.73 0.67
CA GLN A 71 -2.57 9.04 1.17
C GLN A 71 -2.42 10.05 0.03
N GLY A 72 -1.77 9.65 -1.06
CA GLY A 72 -1.57 10.46 -2.27
C GLY A 72 -2.82 10.55 -3.17
N ARG A 73 -3.83 9.74 -2.91
CA ARG A 73 -5.10 9.63 -3.64
C ARG A 73 -4.93 9.40 -5.15
N ARG A 74 -4.01 8.51 -5.52
CA ARG A 74 -3.69 8.23 -6.94
C ARG A 74 -3.34 6.76 -7.17
N PHE A 75 -3.63 6.28 -8.38
CA PHE A 75 -3.13 4.99 -8.84
C PHE A 75 -1.63 5.08 -9.14
N GLU A 76 -0.88 4.06 -8.74
CA GLU A 76 0.53 3.88 -9.08
C GLU A 76 0.69 2.78 -10.13
N GLY A 77 1.63 2.98 -11.04
CA GLY A 77 1.99 1.98 -12.05
C GLY A 77 2.86 0.88 -11.45
N LEU A 78 2.51 -0.38 -11.74
CA LEU A 78 3.33 -1.55 -11.38
C LEU A 78 4.29 -1.91 -12.54
N LEU A 79 5.44 -1.22 -12.61
CA LEU A 79 6.45 -1.47 -13.65
C LEU A 79 7.22 -2.77 -13.36
N GLY A 80 7.50 -3.58 -14.38
CA GLY A 80 8.20 -4.87 -14.18
C GLY A 80 7.34 -5.94 -13.50
N PHE A 81 6.03 -5.70 -13.42
CA PHE A 81 5.01 -6.64 -12.97
C PHE A 81 4.65 -7.61 -14.11
N TYR A 82 4.17 -8.81 -13.78
CA TYR A 82 3.66 -9.74 -14.78
C TYR A 82 2.31 -9.23 -15.33
N THR A 83 2.33 -8.48 -16.43
CA THR A 83 1.14 -7.82 -17.04
C THR A 83 0.73 -8.39 -18.41
N GLY A 84 1.32 -9.49 -18.86
CA GLY A 84 1.02 -10.10 -20.17
C GLY A 84 -0.28 -10.90 -20.16
N ASP A 85 -0.32 -12.04 -20.86
CA ASP A 85 -1.45 -12.99 -20.86
C ASP A 85 -1.70 -13.69 -19.51
N ALA A 86 -0.94 -13.31 -18.48
CA ALA A 86 -1.00 -13.91 -17.17
C ALA A 86 -2.11 -13.26 -16.33
N ILE A 87 -3.06 -14.08 -15.88
CA ILE A 87 -4.08 -13.64 -14.92
C ILE A 87 -3.40 -13.45 -13.57
N ALA A 88 -3.53 -12.25 -13.00
CA ALA A 88 -3.02 -11.90 -11.69
C ALA A 88 -4.18 -11.67 -10.71
N GLU A 89 -4.17 -12.38 -9.58
CA GLU A 89 -5.25 -12.34 -8.60
C GLU A 89 -4.75 -12.55 -7.15
N SER A 90 -5.64 -12.39 -6.19
CA SER A 90 -5.41 -12.58 -4.75
C SER A 90 -4.20 -11.80 -4.21
N PRO A 91 -4.18 -10.46 -4.34
CA PRO A 91 -3.07 -9.65 -3.85
C PRO A 91 -2.96 -9.69 -2.31
N SER A 92 -1.75 -9.55 -1.80
CA SER A 92 -1.47 -9.29 -0.38
C SER A 92 -0.24 -8.41 -0.22
N LEU A 93 -0.33 -7.41 0.65
CA LEU A 93 0.69 -6.39 0.85
C LEU A 93 1.37 -6.56 2.22
N SER A 94 2.68 -6.35 2.22
CA SER A 94 3.52 -6.24 3.44
C SER A 94 3.30 -4.92 4.18
N LEU A 95 4.03 -4.68 5.28
CA LEU A 95 3.85 -3.57 6.21
C LEU A 95 3.84 -2.20 5.52
N THR A 96 4.90 -1.83 4.83
CA THR A 96 4.99 -0.59 4.04
C THR A 96 4.43 -0.76 2.62
N GLY A 97 3.94 -1.97 2.32
CA GLY A 97 3.52 -2.41 1.00
C GLY A 97 4.68 -2.61 0.02
N ARG A 98 5.94 -2.58 0.49
CA ARG A 98 7.12 -2.78 -0.36
C ARG A 98 6.98 -4.05 -1.18
N TYR A 99 6.59 -5.13 -0.51
CA TYR A 99 6.30 -6.40 -1.12
C TYR A 99 4.80 -6.57 -1.36
N LEU A 100 4.47 -6.99 -2.57
CA LEU A 100 3.16 -7.46 -3.00
C LEU A 100 3.29 -8.92 -3.43
N VAL A 101 2.61 -9.84 -2.76
CA VAL A 101 2.46 -11.22 -3.27
C VAL A 101 1.12 -11.36 -3.97
N TYR A 102 1.11 -12.21 -4.99
CA TYR A 102 -0.08 -12.47 -5.79
C TYR A 102 0.02 -13.82 -6.47
N LEU A 103 -1.14 -14.34 -6.86
CA LEU A 103 -1.23 -15.51 -7.71
C LEU A 103 -1.11 -15.08 -9.16
N VAL A 104 -0.26 -15.75 -9.92
CA VAL A 104 -0.11 -15.56 -11.37
C VAL A 104 -0.31 -16.89 -12.09
N THR A 105 -0.98 -16.88 -13.24
CA THR A 105 -1.08 -18.07 -14.10
C THR A 105 -0.09 -17.96 -15.26
N LEU A 106 0.90 -18.87 -15.30
CA LEU A 106 1.91 -18.97 -16.35
C LEU A 106 1.75 -20.31 -17.08
N ASP A 107 1.54 -20.29 -18.39
CA ASP A 107 1.32 -21.49 -19.21
C ASP A 107 0.24 -22.44 -18.65
N GLY A 108 -0.84 -21.86 -18.13
CA GLY A 108 -1.95 -22.58 -17.51
C GLY A 108 -1.65 -23.19 -16.13
N ARG A 109 -0.51 -22.83 -15.51
CA ARG A 109 -0.12 -23.27 -14.17
C ARG A 109 -0.11 -22.10 -13.19
N PRO A 110 -0.70 -22.25 -11.99
CA PRO A 110 -0.65 -21.22 -10.98
C PRO A 110 0.75 -21.18 -10.33
N ALA A 111 1.22 -19.97 -10.05
CA ALA A 111 2.45 -19.69 -9.33
C ALA A 111 2.25 -18.52 -8.36
N ILE A 112 3.02 -18.50 -7.27
CA ILE A 112 3.06 -17.37 -6.33
C ILE A 112 4.21 -16.47 -6.77
N ALA A 113 3.86 -15.25 -7.14
CA ALA A 113 4.81 -14.20 -7.48
C ALA A 113 4.94 -13.19 -6.33
N LEU A 114 6.10 -12.53 -6.28
CA LEU A 114 6.40 -11.43 -5.40
C LEU A 114 6.87 -10.25 -6.24
N TYR A 115 6.24 -9.11 -6.07
CA TYR A 115 6.69 -7.84 -6.61
C TYR A 115 7.30 -6.97 -5.50
N ASP A 116 8.55 -6.55 -5.69
CA ASP A 116 9.19 -5.51 -4.87
C ASP A 116 8.98 -4.15 -5.54
N ARG A 117 8.16 -3.31 -4.91
CA ARG A 117 7.79 -1.97 -5.39
C ARG A 117 8.96 -0.98 -5.39
N ILE A 118 9.94 -1.16 -4.52
CA ILE A 118 11.11 -0.29 -4.42
C ILE A 118 12.06 -0.58 -5.58
N THR A 119 12.37 -1.86 -5.80
CA THR A 119 13.27 -2.26 -6.90
C THR A 119 12.57 -2.38 -8.25
N LYS A 120 11.23 -2.39 -8.26
CA LYS A 120 10.37 -2.62 -9.44
C LYS A 120 10.67 -3.96 -10.13
N ARG A 121 10.85 -5.01 -9.33
CA ARG A 121 11.20 -6.35 -9.80
C ARG A 121 10.14 -7.35 -9.35
N SER A 122 9.88 -8.35 -10.20
CA SER A 122 9.04 -9.49 -9.88
C SER A 122 9.86 -10.76 -9.87
N ASP A 123 9.68 -11.58 -8.83
CA ASP A 123 10.28 -12.89 -8.69
C ASP A 123 9.18 -13.95 -8.53
N LEU A 124 9.43 -15.16 -9.01
CA LEU A 124 8.59 -16.32 -8.70
C LEU A 124 9.07 -16.94 -7.39
N LEU A 125 8.24 -16.87 -6.36
CA LEU A 125 8.52 -17.51 -5.07
C LEU A 125 8.20 -19.00 -5.09
N PHE A 126 7.14 -19.39 -5.81
CA PHE A 126 6.73 -20.79 -5.86
C PHE A 126 5.99 -21.12 -7.16
N SER A 127 6.40 -22.19 -7.84
CA SER A 127 5.79 -22.69 -9.09
C SER A 127 5.71 -24.23 -9.15
N GLY A 128 5.84 -24.89 -8.00
CA GLY A 128 6.00 -26.34 -7.92
C GLY A 128 4.74 -27.17 -8.20
N TYR A 129 3.54 -26.56 -8.14
CA TYR A 129 2.28 -27.28 -8.30
C TYR A 129 1.61 -26.98 -9.63
N ARG A 130 1.01 -28.00 -10.24
CA ARG A 130 0.34 -27.87 -11.55
C ARG A 130 -1.03 -27.20 -11.46
N ARG A 131 -1.70 -27.31 -10.31
CA ARG A 131 -3.02 -26.76 -9.98
C ARG A 131 -3.15 -26.58 -8.46
N TRP A 132 -4.24 -25.93 -8.05
CA TRP A 132 -4.74 -25.91 -6.67
C TRP A 132 -3.86 -25.19 -5.66
N ILE A 133 -3.46 -23.96 -5.98
CA ILE A 133 -3.01 -23.00 -4.96
C ILE A 133 -3.86 -21.75 -5.05
N GLN A 134 -4.18 -21.15 -3.91
CA GLN A 134 -5.06 -19.98 -3.82
C GLN A 134 -4.64 -19.07 -2.64
N GLN A 135 -5.06 -17.80 -2.71
CA GLN A 135 -5.01 -16.85 -1.61
C GLN A 135 -3.64 -16.75 -0.90
N PRO A 136 -2.55 -16.44 -1.62
CA PRO A 136 -1.29 -16.16 -0.96
C PRO A 136 -1.42 -14.91 -0.07
N GLN A 137 -0.82 -14.95 1.12
CA GLN A 137 -0.74 -13.82 2.06
C GLN A 137 0.70 -13.68 2.54
N ILE A 138 1.22 -12.46 2.56
CA ILE A 138 2.59 -12.16 3.02
C ILE A 138 2.57 -11.60 4.44
N SER A 139 3.54 -11.97 5.26
CA SER A 139 3.72 -11.40 6.59
C SER A 139 4.12 -9.91 6.51
N PRO A 140 3.83 -9.11 7.55
CA PRO A 140 4.16 -7.68 7.54
C PRO A 140 5.65 -7.38 7.28
N ASP A 141 6.54 -8.16 7.88
CA ASP A 141 8.00 -8.06 7.68
C ASP A 141 8.48 -8.58 6.31
N GLY A 142 7.56 -9.14 5.53
CA GLY A 142 7.84 -9.74 4.23
C GLY A 142 8.40 -11.16 4.28
N ARG A 143 8.78 -11.74 5.41
CA ARG A 143 9.55 -13.00 5.45
C ARG A 143 8.76 -14.25 5.05
N TYR A 144 7.54 -14.36 5.53
CA TYR A 144 6.72 -15.56 5.34
C TYR A 144 5.61 -15.29 4.33
N VAL A 145 5.30 -16.32 3.53
CA VAL A 145 4.10 -16.35 2.69
C VAL A 145 3.29 -17.57 3.07
N VAL A 146 2.01 -17.40 3.35
CA VAL A 146 1.08 -18.50 3.58
C VAL A 146 0.10 -18.61 2.42
N PHE A 147 -0.31 -19.81 2.06
CA PHE A 147 -1.24 -20.02 0.96
C PHE A 147 -2.04 -21.32 1.14
N GLN A 148 -3.18 -21.40 0.48
CA GLN A 148 -4.00 -22.61 0.43
C GLN A 148 -3.48 -23.53 -0.67
N SER A 149 -3.44 -24.84 -0.43
CA SER A 149 -3.16 -25.83 -1.47
C SER A 149 -4.09 -27.04 -1.37
N ALA A 150 -4.49 -27.64 -2.49
CA ALA A 150 -5.30 -28.86 -2.50
C ALA A 150 -4.58 -30.10 -3.07
N ARG A 151 -3.24 -30.10 -3.07
CA ARG A 151 -2.42 -31.13 -3.73
C ARG A 151 -2.60 -32.56 -3.21
N LYS A 152 -3.14 -32.71 -2.00
CA LYS A 152 -3.39 -34.01 -1.36
C LYS A 152 -4.87 -34.44 -1.44
N GLY A 153 -5.69 -33.74 -2.23
CA GLY A 153 -7.13 -33.98 -2.32
C GLY A 153 -7.98 -33.30 -1.23
N GLN A 154 -7.35 -32.52 -0.36
CA GLN A 154 -7.97 -31.70 0.68
C GLN A 154 -7.28 -30.34 0.73
N TRP A 155 -7.99 -29.29 1.15
CA TRP A 155 -7.39 -27.97 1.32
C TRP A 155 -6.53 -27.92 2.58
N ASP A 156 -5.24 -27.68 2.40
CA ASP A 156 -4.25 -27.47 3.44
C ASP A 156 -3.75 -26.01 3.41
N ILE A 157 -3.26 -25.50 4.54
CA ILE A 157 -2.50 -24.25 4.60
C ILE A 157 -1.01 -24.58 4.60
N GLU A 158 -0.27 -24.04 3.64
CA GLU A 158 1.18 -24.19 3.54
C GLU A 158 1.88 -22.86 3.86
N VAL A 159 3.09 -22.95 4.40
CA VAL A 159 3.94 -21.80 4.75
C VAL A 159 5.23 -21.88 3.94
N LEU A 160 5.60 -20.77 3.31
CA LEU A 160 6.84 -20.55 2.60
C LEU A 160 7.68 -19.53 3.35
N ASP A 161 8.86 -19.94 3.85
CA ASP A 161 9.87 -19.02 4.40
C ASP A 161 10.77 -18.53 3.26
N ARG A 162 10.81 -17.22 3.01
CA ARG A 162 11.70 -16.62 2.01
C ARG A 162 13.17 -16.63 2.44
N GLY A 163 13.45 -17.02 3.69
CA GLY A 163 14.79 -17.22 4.23
C GLY A 163 15.35 -16.00 4.97
N PRO A 164 16.50 -16.16 5.64
CA PRO A 164 17.09 -15.11 6.48
C PRO A 164 17.85 -14.03 5.70
N ASN A 165 18.18 -14.27 4.43
CA ASN A 165 18.99 -13.38 3.60
C ASN A 165 18.16 -12.46 2.71
N ILE A 166 16.86 -12.34 2.99
CA ILE A 166 16.00 -11.37 2.32
C ILE A 166 16.06 -10.04 3.04
N GLU A 167 15.85 -8.97 2.28
CA GLU A 167 15.57 -7.68 2.88
C GLU A 167 14.16 -7.70 3.48
N LEU A 168 14.03 -7.32 4.74
CA LEU A 168 12.75 -7.26 5.44
C LEU A 168 12.02 -5.96 5.12
N ASP A 169 10.69 -6.02 5.13
CA ASP A 169 9.86 -4.82 5.11
C ASP A 169 9.71 -4.28 6.54
N ILE A 170 10.58 -3.34 6.89
CA ILE A 170 10.62 -2.68 8.19
C ILE A 170 9.97 -1.28 8.11
N PRO A 171 9.47 -0.72 9.22
CA PRO A 171 8.91 0.62 9.23
C PRO A 171 9.85 1.67 8.62
N ASP A 172 9.28 2.63 7.89
CA ASP A 172 10.03 3.75 7.33
C ASP A 172 10.83 4.48 8.42
N GLY A 173 12.11 4.76 8.15
CA GLY A 173 12.99 5.46 9.09
C GLY A 173 13.60 4.58 10.19
N THR A 174 13.38 3.26 10.17
CA THR A 174 14.08 2.33 11.06
C THR A 174 15.60 2.41 10.81
N PRO A 175 16.43 2.72 11.83
CA PRO A 175 17.88 2.74 11.67
C PRO A 175 18.41 1.36 11.31
N ILE A 176 19.25 1.27 10.28
CA ILE A 176 20.01 0.05 9.99
C ILE A 176 21.14 -0.01 11.02
N PRO A 177 21.24 -1.06 11.86
CA PRO A 177 22.36 -1.20 12.78
C PRO A 177 23.66 -1.14 11.99
N ASN A 178 24.59 -0.27 12.40
CA ASN A 178 25.92 -0.28 11.80
C ASN A 178 26.56 -1.66 12.02
N PRO A 179 27.18 -2.25 10.98
CA PRO A 179 27.87 -3.52 11.08
C PRO A 179 29.03 -3.49 12.08
#